data_AF-A0ABD5XQL1-F1
#
_entry.id   AF-A0ABD5XQL1-F1
#
_cell.length_a   1.000
_cell.length_b   1.000
_cell.length_c   1.000
_cell.angle_alpha   90.00
_cell.angle_beta   90.00
_cell.angle_gamma   90.00
#
_symmetry.space_group_name_H-M   'P 1'
#
loop_
_entity.id
_entity.type
_entity.pdbx_description
1 polymer ?
#
loop_
_entity_poly.entity_id
_entity_poly.type
_entity_poly.pdbx_seq_one_letter_code
_entity_poly.pdbx_strand_id
1 'polypeptide(L)'
;MSRDTAPATASDAEPYAVPPDATAHECPRCGRPFARERHRDLHLGQSHPDLTADERAAYDAARDDEAADLRRFRIVSLGLLVLFYFGFLFLFAIFG
;
A
#
# COMPACT_ATOMS: atom_id res chain seq x y z
N MET A 1 -34.82 2.58 28.29
CA MET A 1 -34.66 3.36 27.05
C MET A 1 -33.47 2.78 26.30
N SER A 2 -33.78 1.83 25.42
CA SER A 2 -32.83 1.16 24.53
C SER A 2 -32.22 2.18 23.58
N ARG A 3 -30.90 2.14 23.38
CA ARG A 3 -30.27 2.82 22.25
C ARG A 3 -30.35 1.86 21.08
N ASP A 4 -31.12 2.24 20.07
CA ASP A 4 -31.14 1.59 18.78
C ASP A 4 -29.74 1.65 18.17
N THR A 5 -29.16 0.48 17.88
CA THR A 5 -27.95 0.34 17.07
C THR A 5 -28.31 0.66 15.63
N ALA A 6 -28.17 1.93 15.25
CA ALA A 6 -28.16 2.32 13.85
C ALA A 6 -26.90 1.74 13.17
N PRO A 7 -27.00 1.17 11.95
CA PRO A 7 -25.83 0.74 11.22
C PRO A 7 -24.99 1.97 10.89
N ALA A 8 -23.75 2.00 11.37
CA ALA A 8 -22.80 3.04 11.03
C ALA A 8 -22.67 3.10 9.49
N THR A 9 -23.15 4.20 8.92
CA THR A 9 -22.97 4.50 7.51
C THR A 9 -21.47 4.62 7.23
N ALA A 10 -20.99 3.98 6.16
CA ALA A 10 -19.59 3.87 5.75
C ALA A 10 -18.83 5.20 5.52
N SER A 11 -19.46 6.35 5.79
CA SER A 11 -18.92 7.68 5.58
C SER A 11 -18.16 8.25 6.79
N ASP A 12 -18.33 7.69 7.99
CA ASP A 12 -17.62 8.13 9.21
C ASP A 12 -16.48 7.18 9.64
N ALA A 13 -16.18 6.17 8.82
CA ALA A 13 -15.04 5.31 9.07
C ALA A 13 -13.76 6.12 8.88
N GLU A 14 -12.96 6.28 9.94
CA GLU A 14 -11.57 6.71 9.80
C GLU A 14 -10.96 5.94 8.63
N PRO A 15 -10.31 6.59 7.64
CA PRO A 15 -9.83 5.91 6.43
C PRO A 15 -8.81 4.78 6.70
N TYR A 16 -8.39 4.64 7.96
CA TYR A 16 -7.49 3.62 8.46
C TYR A 16 -8.09 2.71 9.54
N ALA A 17 -9.39 2.80 9.81
CA ALA A 17 -10.08 1.92 10.75
C ALA A 17 -10.12 0.50 10.18
N VAL A 18 -9.42 -0.42 10.86
CA VAL A 18 -9.50 -1.86 10.56
C VAL A 18 -10.88 -2.34 11.01
N PRO A 19 -11.67 -2.99 10.14
CA PRO A 19 -12.96 -3.57 10.54
C PRO A 19 -12.75 -4.55 11.71
N PRO A 20 -13.67 -4.61 12.69
CA PRO A 20 -13.51 -5.45 13.88
C PRO A 20 -13.43 -6.96 13.56
N ASP A 21 -13.91 -7.38 12.39
CA ASP A 21 -13.85 -8.76 11.90
C ASP A 21 -12.58 -9.09 11.09
N ALA A 22 -11.67 -8.12 10.89
CA ALA A 22 -10.42 -8.35 10.15
C ALA A 22 -9.26 -8.68 11.10
N THR A 23 -8.37 -9.58 10.70
CA THR A 23 -7.16 -9.90 11.45
C THR A 23 -6.31 -8.64 11.63
N ALA A 24 -6.25 -8.13 12.86
CA ALA A 24 -5.41 -7.00 13.21
C ALA A 24 -3.98 -7.47 13.48
N HIS A 25 -3.01 -6.84 12.83
CA HIS A 25 -1.58 -7.05 13.09
C HIS A 25 -1.08 -5.92 14.00
N GLU A 26 -0.82 -6.22 15.27
CA GLU A 26 -0.40 -5.22 16.24
C GLU A 26 1.13 -5.03 16.24
N CYS A 27 1.57 -3.77 16.30
CA CYS A 27 2.98 -3.46 16.51
C CYS A 27 3.41 -3.85 17.93
N PRO A 28 4.49 -4.64 18.11
CA PRO A 28 4.94 -5.10 19.42
C PRO A 28 5.51 -3.98 20.31
N ARG A 29 5.77 -2.79 19.75
CA ARG A 29 6.34 -1.66 20.48
C ARG A 29 5.31 -0.60 20.87
N CYS A 30 4.38 -0.26 19.99
CA CYS A 30 3.38 0.79 20.23
C CYS A 30 1.94 0.27 20.37
N GLY A 31 1.71 -1.02 20.12
CA GLY A 31 0.37 -1.64 20.19
C GLY A 31 -0.59 -1.20 19.08
N ARG A 32 -0.12 -0.46 18.07
CA ARG A 32 -1.00 0.05 17.01
C ARG A 32 -1.45 -1.10 16.10
N PRO A 33 -2.76 -1.26 15.84
CA PRO A 33 -3.28 -2.27 14.92
C PRO A 33 -3.09 -1.85 13.46
N PHE A 34 -2.67 -2.79 12.62
CA PHE A 34 -2.54 -2.62 11.18
C PHE A 34 -3.38 -3.66 10.44
N ALA A 35 -3.96 -3.27 9.30
CA ALA A 35 -4.75 -4.17 8.46
C ALA A 35 -3.94 -5.29 7.78
N ARG A 36 -2.61 -5.12 7.69
CA ARG A 36 -1.71 -6.04 7.00
C ARG A 36 -0.36 -6.10 7.69
N GLU A 37 0.22 -7.29 7.75
CA GLU A 37 1.54 -7.55 8.36
C GLU A 37 2.63 -6.65 7.76
N ARG A 38 2.72 -6.57 6.43
CA ARG A 38 3.69 -5.68 5.76
C ARG A 38 3.62 -4.21 6.21
N HIS A 39 2.43 -3.69 6.54
CA HIS A 39 2.29 -2.31 7.00
C HIS A 39 2.81 -2.14 8.42
N ARG A 40 2.60 -3.15 9.28
CA ARG A 40 3.20 -3.21 10.62
C ARG A 40 4.72 -3.24 10.52
N ASP A 41 5.29 -4.06 9.64
CA ASP A 41 6.74 -4.21 9.52
C ASP A 41 7.39 -2.94 8.94
N LEU A 42 6.74 -2.31 7.95
CA LEU A 42 7.12 -0.99 7.46
C LEU A 42 7.08 0.08 8.54
N HIS A 43 6.05 0.08 9.38
CA HIS A 43 5.95 1.00 10.50
C HIS A 43 7.07 0.74 11.52
N LEU A 44 7.32 -0.53 11.84
CA LEU A 44 8.35 -0.93 12.79
C LEU A 44 9.72 -0.37 12.37
N GLY A 45 10.11 -0.56 11.11
CA GLY A 45 11.39 -0.05 10.60
C GLY A 45 11.48 1.48 10.46
N GLN A 46 10.36 2.18 10.29
CA GLN A 46 10.33 3.65 10.15
C GLN A 46 10.23 4.39 11.48
N SER A 47 9.53 3.81 12.46
CA SER A 47 9.18 4.47 13.73
C SER A 47 10.01 3.96 14.92
N HIS A 48 10.65 2.80 14.80
CA HIS A 48 11.46 2.22 15.87
C HIS A 48 12.90 1.98 15.39
N PRO A 49 13.90 2.67 15.96
CA PRO A 49 15.29 2.56 15.51
C PRO A 49 15.97 1.25 15.95
N ASP A 50 15.51 0.65 17.06
CA ASP A 50 16.10 -0.55 17.65
C ASP A 50 15.44 -1.83 17.12
N LEU A 51 15.79 -2.17 15.89
CA LEU A 51 15.33 -3.39 15.20
C LEU A 51 16.27 -4.55 15.48
N THR A 52 15.69 -5.71 15.78
CA THR A 52 16.36 -7.01 15.69
C THR A 52 16.70 -7.37 14.24
N ALA A 53 17.55 -8.38 14.04
CA ALA A 53 17.90 -8.85 12.70
C ALA A 53 16.68 -9.32 11.91
N ASP A 54 15.77 -10.07 12.56
CA ASP A 54 14.56 -10.59 11.93
C ASP A 54 13.58 -9.47 11.57
N GLU A 55 13.38 -8.49 12.45
CA GLU A 55 12.54 -7.33 12.18
C GLU A 55 13.09 -6.46 11.03
N ARG A 56 14.41 -6.34 10.92
CA ARG A 56 15.04 -5.64 9.80
C ARG A 56 14.86 -6.39 8.49
N ALA A 57 14.99 -7.71 8.49
CA ALA A 57 14.73 -8.53 7.30
C ALA A 57 13.26 -8.44 6.86
N ALA A 58 12.31 -8.46 7.80
CA ALA A 58 10.89 -8.30 7.52
C ALA A 58 10.58 -6.90 6.94
N TYR A 59 11.21 -5.86 7.48
CA TYR A 59 11.12 -4.50 6.95
C TYR A 59 11.63 -4.41 5.51
N ASP A 60 12.82 -4.93 5.24
CA ASP A 60 13.44 -4.88 3.91
C ASP A 60 12.60 -5.65 2.88
N ALA A 61 12.09 -6.83 3.25
CA ALA A 61 11.19 -7.60 2.39
C ALA A 61 9.90 -6.83 2.06
N ALA A 62 9.26 -6.23 3.07
CA ALA A 62 8.05 -5.42 2.87
C ALA A 62 8.33 -4.18 2.00
N ARG A 63 9.50 -3.54 2.15
CA ARG A 63 9.93 -2.43 1.29
C ARG A 63 10.12 -2.87 -0.16
N ASP A 64 10.75 -4.02 -0.37
CA ASP A 64 11.05 -4.52 -1.70
C ASP A 64 9.78 -4.91 -2.47
N ASP A 65 8.80 -5.49 -1.77
CA ASP A 65 7.47 -5.79 -2.30
C ASP A 65 6.73 -4.52 -2.72
N GLU A 66 6.64 -3.51 -1.85
CA GLU A 66 6.03 -2.21 -2.23
C GLU A 66 6.74 -1.57 -3.42
N ALA A 67 8.07 -1.63 -3.43
CA ALA A 67 8.84 -1.10 -4.53
C ALA A 67 8.62 -1.89 -5.83
N ALA A 68 8.36 -3.20 -5.77
CA ALA A 68 8.07 -4.03 -6.94
C ALA A 68 6.74 -3.63 -7.58
N ASP A 69 5.71 -3.43 -6.76
CA ASP A 69 4.39 -2.96 -7.20
C ASP A 69 4.48 -1.58 -7.88
N LEU A 70 5.20 -0.65 -7.26
CA LEU A 70 5.41 0.69 -7.82
C LEU A 70 6.24 0.66 -9.10
N ARG A 71 7.29 -0.17 -9.18
CA ARG A 71 8.12 -0.36 -10.38
C ARG A 71 7.27 -0.85 -11.55
N ARG A 72 6.40 -1.83 -11.31
CA ARG A 72 5.51 -2.37 -12.35
C ARG A 72 4.60 -1.28 -12.92
N PHE A 73 3.94 -0.51 -12.06
CA PHE A 73 3.06 0.58 -12.50
C PHE A 73 3.81 1.61 -13.35
N ARG A 74 5.01 2.02 -12.92
CA ARG A 74 5.87 2.96 -13.65
C ARG A 74 6.27 2.41 -15.02
N ILE A 75 6.70 1.16 -15.11
CA ILE A 75 7.13 0.53 -16.38
C ILE A 75 5.94 0.44 -17.35
N VAL A 76 4.77 0.02 -16.89
CA VAL A 76 3.57 -0.06 -17.73
C VAL A 76 3.17 1.32 -18.24
N SER A 77 3.15 2.33 -17.37
CA SER A 77 2.78 3.70 -17.73
C SER A 77 3.76 4.31 -18.75
N LEU A 78 5.07 4.14 -18.51
CA LEU A 78 6.12 4.60 -19.42
C LEU A 78 6.07 3.87 -20.76
N GLY A 79 5.89 2.54 -20.74
CA GLY A 79 5.76 1.73 -21.95
C GLY A 79 4.56 2.14 -22.80
N LEU A 80 3.41 2.41 -22.17
CA LEU A 80 2.21 2.92 -22.84
C LEU A 80 2.47 4.29 -23.49
N LEU A 81 3.10 5.22 -22.76
CA LEU A 81 3.43 6.55 -23.28
C LEU A 81 4.38 6.46 -24.49
N VAL A 82 5.42 5.62 -24.39
CA VAL A 82 6.37 5.35 -25.46
C VAL A 82 5.65 4.76 -26.68
N LEU A 83 4.78 3.75 -26.47
CA LEU A 83 4.01 3.14 -27.54
C LEU A 83 3.11 4.15 -28.25
N PHE A 84 2.42 5.02 -27.50
CA PHE A 84 1.59 6.06 -28.09
C PHE A 84 2.40 7.07 -28.87
N TYR A 85 3.52 7.56 -28.31
CA TYR A 85 4.39 8.50 -28.98
C TYR A 85 4.88 7.95 -30.33
N PHE A 86 5.49 6.76 -30.31
CA PHE A 86 5.97 6.14 -31.54
C PHE A 86 4.83 5.76 -32.49
N GLY A 87 3.68 5.29 -31.97
CA GLY A 87 2.49 5.03 -32.77
C GLY A 87 2.03 6.27 -33.52
N PHE A 88 1.94 7.43 -32.85
CA PHE A 88 1.62 8.70 -33.50
C PHE A 88 2.68 9.13 -34.50
N LEU A 89 3.97 8.96 -34.20
CA LEU A 89 5.04 9.25 -35.16
C LEU A 89 4.94 8.38 -36.42
N PHE A 90 4.65 7.09 -36.28
CA PHE A 90 4.46 6.18 -37.42
C PHE A 90 3.23 6.58 -38.24
N LEU A 91 2.10 6.89 -37.59
CA LEU A 91 0.91 7.38 -38.27
C LEU A 91 1.22 8.68 -39.04
N PHE A 92 1.91 9.62 -38.41
CA PHE A 92 2.33 10.86 -39.07
C PHE A 92 3.26 10.59 -40.25
N ALA A 93 4.23 9.68 -40.13
CA ALA A 93 5.16 9.38 -41.22
C ALA A 93 4.51 8.66 -42.41
N ILE A 94 3.44 7.89 -42.17
CA ILE A 94 2.74 7.11 -43.20
C ILE A 94 1.63 7.93 -43.86
N PHE A 95 0.88 8.71 -43.08
CA PHE A 95 -0.30 9.45 -43.52
C PHE A 95 -0.08 10.96 -43.69
N GLY A 96 1.07 11.48 -43.27
CA GLY A 96 1.45 12.89 -43.37
C GLY A 96 2.35 13.19 -44.55
#